data_AF-A0A538MMA1-F1
#
_entry.id   AF-A0A538MMA1-F1
#
_cell.length_a   1.000
_cell.length_b   1.000
_cell.length_c   1.000
_cell.angle_alpha   90.00
_cell.angle_beta   90.00
_cell.angle_gamma   90.00
#
_symmetry.space_group_name_H-M   'P 1'
#
loop_
_entity.id
_entity.type
_entity.pdbx_description
1 polymer ?
#
loop_
_entity_poly.entity_id
_entity_poly.type
_entity_poly.pdbx_seq_one_letter_code
_entity_poly.pdbx_strand_id
1 'polypeptide(L)'
;MTPAWCFHLLGPMMVSYGGKAVNVGGPTAKALLATLLLRGDSYSGTDELIENVWGAPGGTTRDTLYQYVRSLRTALSIGPGLEFVTGR
;
A
#
# COMPACT_ATOMS: atom_id res chain seq x y z
N MET A 1 -17.71 -1.17 -19.59
CA MET A 1 -17.07 -2.01 -18.55
C MET A 1 -16.12 -1.09 -17.80
N THR A 2 -16.43 -0.72 -16.56
CA THR A 2 -15.57 0.16 -15.76
C THR A 2 -14.30 -0.59 -15.38
N PRO A 3 -13.11 0.01 -15.53
CA PRO A 3 -11.87 -0.62 -15.08
C PRO A 3 -11.96 -0.94 -13.58
N ALA A 4 -11.66 -2.18 -13.22
CA ALA A 4 -11.71 -2.68 -11.85
C ALA A 4 -10.31 -2.91 -11.29
N TRP A 5 -10.19 -2.82 -9.97
CA TRP A 5 -8.98 -3.13 -9.22
C TRP A 5 -8.93 -4.60 -8.85
N CYS A 6 -7.80 -5.27 -9.11
CA CYS A 6 -7.53 -6.64 -8.68
C CYS A 6 -6.27 -6.69 -7.84
N PHE A 7 -6.36 -7.32 -6.66
CA PHE A 7 -5.26 -7.46 -5.70
C PHE A 7 -5.00 -8.94 -5.43
N HIS A 8 -3.75 -9.38 -5.60
CA HIS A 8 -3.34 -10.74 -5.27
C HIS A 8 -2.48 -10.70 -4.00
N LEU A 9 -2.95 -11.31 -2.91
CA LEU A 9 -2.25 -11.37 -1.62
C LEU A 9 -1.74 -12.78 -1.28
N LEU A 10 -2.36 -13.84 -1.81
CA LEU A 10 -2.02 -15.25 -1.54
C LEU A 10 -0.86 -15.72 -2.43
N GLY A 11 0.22 -14.94 -2.45
CA GLY A 11 1.35 -15.10 -3.35
C GLY A 11 2.20 -13.81 -3.38
N PRO A 12 3.09 -13.64 -4.38
CA PRO A 12 3.77 -12.36 -4.54
C PRO A 12 2.74 -11.25 -4.71
N MET A 13 2.80 -10.22 -3.86
CA MET A 13 1.79 -9.17 -3.88
C MET A 13 1.79 -8.44 -5.23
N MET A 14 0.67 -8.54 -5.93
CA MET A 14 0.44 -7.91 -7.23
C MET A 14 -0.84 -7.07 -7.19
N VAL A 15 -0.79 -5.93 -7.86
CA VAL A 15 -1.91 -5.02 -8.02
C VAL A 15 -2.09 -4.78 -9.50
N SER A 16 -3.34 -4.83 -9.98
CA SER A 16 -3.66 -4.48 -11.35
C SER A 16 -4.93 -3.65 -11.44
N TYR A 17 -4.98 -2.77 -12.44
CA TYR A 17 -6.12 -1.93 -12.74
C TYR A 17 -6.50 -2.11 -14.21
N GLY A 18 -7.72 -2.56 -14.48
CA GLY A 18 -8.16 -2.83 -15.86
C GLY A 18 -7.24 -3.81 -16.61
N GLY A 19 -6.67 -4.80 -15.91
CA GLY A 19 -5.76 -5.80 -16.47
C GLY A 19 -4.30 -5.38 -16.60
N LYS A 20 -3.92 -4.15 -16.23
CA LYS A 20 -2.52 -3.67 -16.25
C LYS A 20 -1.93 -3.68 -14.84
N ALA A 21 -0.73 -4.25 -14.71
CA ALA A 21 -0.01 -4.28 -13.43
C ALA A 21 0.38 -2.85 -12.99
N VAL A 22 0.19 -2.56 -11.70
CA VAL A 22 0.54 -1.30 -11.05
C VAL A 22 1.66 -1.59 -10.06
N ASN A 23 2.77 -0.88 -10.19
CA ASN A 23 3.87 -0.99 -9.25
C ASN A 23 3.59 -0.13 -8.02
N VAL A 24 3.40 -0.79 -6.88
CA VAL A 24 3.04 -0.15 -5.61
C VAL A 24 4.27 0.26 -4.78
N GLY A 25 5.47 0.08 -5.33
CA GLY A 25 6.74 0.35 -4.65
C GLY A 25 7.30 -0.87 -3.90
N GLY A 26 8.13 -0.58 -2.89
CA GLY A 26 8.92 -1.57 -2.14
C GLY A 26 8.10 -2.50 -1.23
N PRO A 27 8.78 -3.47 -0.56
CA PRO A 27 8.13 -4.48 0.29
C PRO A 27 7.31 -3.87 1.43
N THR A 28 7.75 -2.74 2.01
CA THR A 28 7.03 -2.03 3.07
C THR A 28 5.73 -1.40 2.58
N ALA A 29 5.73 -0.78 1.40
CA ALA A 29 4.51 -0.19 0.80
C ALA A 29 3.49 -1.27 0.45
N LYS A 30 3.97 -2.42 -0.04
CA LYS A 30 3.18 -3.62 -0.28
C LYS A 30 2.57 -4.18 1.01
N ALA A 31 3.37 -4.36 2.06
CA ALA A 31 2.87 -4.80 3.36
C ALA A 31 1.81 -3.85 3.92
N LEU A 32 2.03 -2.54 3.84
CA LEU A 32 1.05 -1.53 4.25
C LEU A 32 -0.26 -1.65 3.47
N LEU A 33 -0.20 -1.77 2.14
CA LEU A 33 -1.39 -1.96 1.32
C LEU A 33 -2.11 -3.28 1.67
N ALA A 34 -1.37 -4.37 1.91
CA ALA A 34 -1.96 -5.64 2.30
C ALA A 34 -2.68 -5.54 3.64
N THR A 35 -2.08 -4.88 4.63
CA THR A 35 -2.69 -4.62 5.93
C THR A 35 -3.96 -3.76 5.80
N LEU A 36 -3.93 -2.73 4.96
CA LEU A 36 -5.11 -1.91 4.69
C LEU A 36 -6.23 -2.71 4.00
N LEU A 37 -5.90 -3.55 3.03
CA LEU A 37 -6.86 -4.41 2.34
C LEU A 37 -7.47 -5.48 3.25
N LEU A 38 -6.67 -6.06 4.16
CA LEU A 38 -7.12 -7.05 5.13
C LEU A 38 -8.04 -6.44 6.21
N ARG A 39 -7.78 -5.19 6.61
CA ARG A 39 -8.58 -4.48 7.64
C ARG A 39 -9.83 -3.79 7.09
N GLY A 40 -9.86 -3.50 5.78
CA GLY A 40 -10.99 -2.88 5.11
C GLY A 40 -11.23 -1.42 5.55
N ASP A 41 -12.50 -1.01 5.63
CA ASP A 41 -12.92 0.35 6.02
C ASP A 41 -12.79 0.64 7.54
N SER A 42 -12.31 -0.34 8.32
CA SER A 42 -12.21 -0.19 9.78
C SER A 42 -11.20 0.90 10.14
N TYR A 43 -11.71 1.99 10.74
CA TYR A 43 -10.94 3.13 11.18
C TYR A 43 -9.82 2.68 12.12
N SER A 44 -8.59 2.63 11.60
CA SER A 44 -7.42 2.20 12.35
C SER A 44 -6.66 3.44 12.79
N GLY A 45 -6.42 3.58 14.10
CA GLY A 45 -5.53 4.62 14.61
C GLY A 45 -4.15 4.48 13.97
N THR A 46 -3.50 5.61 13.68
CA THR A 46 -2.16 5.67 13.04
C THR A 46 -1.13 4.77 13.75
N ASP A 47 -1.23 4.66 15.07
CA ASP A 47 -0.34 3.87 15.92
C ASP A 47 -0.47 2.36 15.66
N GLU A 48 -1.70 1.86 15.62
CA GLU A 48 -1.98 0.44 15.42
C GLU A 48 -1.56 -0.02 14.01
N LEU A 49 -1.70 0.87 13.02
CA LEU A 49 -1.23 0.62 11.66
C LEU A 49 0.30 0.54 11.61
N ILE A 50 0.99 1.37 12.40
CA ILE A 50 2.45 1.33 12.52
C ILE A 50 2.87 0.00 13.16
N GLU A 51 2.21 -0.42 14.24
CA GLU A 51 2.50 -1.70 14.90
C GLU A 51 2.28 -2.89 13.98
N ASN A 52 1.21 -2.91 13.18
CA ASN A 52 0.91 -4.04 12.28
C ASN A 52 1.89 -4.16 11.10
N VAL A 53 2.44 -3.05 10.60
CA VAL A 53 3.33 -3.06 9.44
C VAL A 53 4.80 -3.17 9.84
N TRP A 54 5.20 -2.56 10.95
CA TRP A 54 6.60 -2.52 11.41
C TRP A 54 6.87 -3.39 12.66
N GLY A 55 5.86 -3.97 13.29
CA GLY A 55 5.99 -5.01 14.33
C GLY A 55 6.29 -4.51 15.75
N ALA A 56 6.54 -3.21 15.97
CA ALA A 56 6.77 -2.65 17.30
C ALA A 56 6.17 -1.23 17.44
N PRO A 57 5.61 -0.87 18.61
CA PRO A 57 5.16 0.49 18.88
C PRO A 57 6.36 1.44 18.77
N GLY A 58 6.27 2.41 17.85
CA GLY A 58 7.35 3.36 17.57
C GLY A 58 8.40 2.91 16.55
N GLY A 59 8.21 1.77 15.87
CA GLY A 59 9.12 1.31 14.80
C GLY A 59 9.19 2.24 13.58
N THR A 60 8.27 3.21 13.47
CA THR A 60 8.22 4.21 12.40
C THR A 60 7.45 5.45 12.86
N THR A 61 7.82 6.63 12.35
CA THR A 61 7.13 7.89 12.65
C THR A 61 5.83 8.00 11.86
N ARG A 62 4.81 8.67 12.43
CA ARG A 62 3.56 9.00 11.75
C ARG A 62 3.79 9.68 10.39
N ASP A 63 4.77 10.57 10.31
CA ASP A 63 5.16 11.26 9.07
C ASP A 63 5.57 10.29 7.95
N THR A 64 6.41 9.31 8.28
CA THR A 64 6.84 8.26 7.35
C THR A 64 5.65 7.42 6.88
N LEU A 65 4.74 7.05 7.79
CA LEU A 65 3.51 6.38 7.41
C LEU A 65 2.69 7.23 6.43
N TYR A 66 2.48 8.52 6.73
CA TYR A 66 1.76 9.42 5.83
C TYR A 66 2.43 9.55 4.47
N GLN A 67 3.77 9.54 4.42
CA GLN A 67 4.53 9.53 3.18
C GLN A 67 4.27 8.26 2.37
N TYR A 68 4.27 7.08 3.01
CA TYR A 68 3.91 5.81 2.37
C TYR A 68 2.46 5.81 1.88
N VAL A 69 1.49 6.27 2.69
CA VAL A 69 0.08 6.36 2.31
C VAL A 69 -0.12 7.33 1.14
N ARG A 70 0.59 8.47 1.13
CA ARG A 70 0.52 9.45 0.04
C ARG A 70 1.08 8.87 -1.26
N SER A 71 2.23 8.21 -1.21
CA SER A 71 2.81 7.51 -2.36
C SER A 71 1.88 6.41 -2.87
N LEU A 72 1.30 5.63 -1.96
CA LEU A 72 0.33 4.58 -2.27
C LEU A 72 -0.93 5.15 -2.95
N ARG A 73 -1.52 6.22 -2.39
CA ARG A 73 -2.66 6.91 -2.99
C ARG A 73 -2.32 7.47 -4.37
N THR A 74 -1.10 7.96 -4.58
CA THR A 74 -0.68 8.47 -5.89
C THR A 74 -0.53 7.32 -6.89
N ALA A 75 0.06 6.20 -6.49
CA ALA A 75 0.16 4.99 -7.31
C ALA A 75 -1.22 4.41 -7.68
N LEU A 76 -2.18 4.47 -6.75
CA LEU A 76 -3.55 3.99 -6.97
C LEU A 76 -4.42 5.01 -7.72
N SER A 77 -4.17 6.31 -7.61
CA SER A 77 -4.91 7.33 -8.36
C SER A 77 -4.57 7.33 -9.85
N ILE A 78 -3.45 6.73 -10.24
CA ILE A 78 -2.92 6.74 -11.61
C ILE A 78 -2.62 5.30 -12.03
N GLY A 79 -3.64 4.49 -12.28
CA GLY A 79 -3.43 3.29 -13.08
C GLY A 79 -3.17 3.68 -14.54
N PRO A 80 -2.26 3.05 -15.30
CA PRO A 80 -1.04 2.31 -14.98
C PRO A 80 0.20 2.99 -15.60
N GLY A 81 1.28 3.16 -14.84
CA GLY A 81 2.58 3.55 -15.43
C GLY A 81 3.56 4.34 -14.58
N LEU A 82 3.39 4.47 -13.25
CA LEU A 82 4.41 5.14 -12.44
C LEU A 82 5.14 4.18 -11.50
N GLU A 83 6.42 4.02 -11.81
CA GLU A 83 7.47 3.47 -10.97
C GLU A 83 7.69 4.39 -9.75
N PHE A 84 7.08 4.06 -8.62
CA PHE A 84 7.51 4.66 -7.35
C PHE A 84 8.74 3.93 -6.85
N VAL A 85 9.92 4.37 -7.31
CA VAL A 85 11.19 4.07 -6.66
C VAL A 85 11.21 4.79 -5.32
N THR A 86 10.73 4.13 -4.28
CA THR A 86 11.11 4.47 -2.90
C THR A 86 12.50 3.90 -2.69
N GLY A 87 13.50 4.67 -3.11
CA GLY A 87 14.91 4.37 -2.88
C GLY A 87 15.28 4.59 -1.43
N ARG A 88 16.01 3.62 -0.88
CA ARG A 88 17.25 3.91 -0.19
C ARG A 88 18.36 3.15 -0.92
#